data_AF-A0A350MP25-F1
#
_entry.id   AF-A0A350MP25-F1
#
_cell.length_a   1.000
_cell.length_b   1.000
_cell.length_c   1.000
_cell.angle_alpha   90.00
_cell.angle_beta   90.00
_cell.angle_gamma   90.00
#
_symmetry.space_group_name_H-M   'P 1'
#
loop_
_entity.id
_entity.type
_entity.pdbx_description
1 polymer ?
#
loop_
_entity_poly.entity_id
_entity_poly.type
_entity_poly.pdbx_seq_one_letter_code
_entity_poly.pdbx_strand_id
1 'polypeptide(L)'
;MSKTGEVLDLLRKLGIPKQQQNERSALTLLAIAQIREDSNWTEAVQQPIIIHDIMNFIRENYNRDYAENSRETIRRQTIHQFEQAGLIIRNTDEPKRPTNSPKTNYVASDDLLKVLHSIRTENFEFCLNEFIQNHGKLVETYDQRRKKHELTIRVEGEVLNFSPGKHN
;
A
#
# COMPACT_ATOMS: atom_id res chain seq x y z
N MET A 1 -21.24 4.13 -12.01
CA MET A 1 -19.81 4.35 -12.27
C MET A 1 -19.09 3.07 -11.87
N SER A 2 -18.09 2.60 -12.63
CA SER A 2 -17.36 1.38 -12.26
C SER A 2 -16.46 1.61 -11.04
N LYS A 3 -16.08 0.56 -10.30
CA LYS A 3 -15.14 0.70 -9.17
C LYS A 3 -13.82 1.32 -9.61
N THR A 4 -13.30 0.89 -10.75
CA THR A 4 -12.09 1.47 -11.35
C THR A 4 -12.24 2.96 -11.63
N GLY A 5 -13.40 3.40 -12.12
CA GLY A 5 -13.68 4.83 -12.35
C GLY A 5 -13.73 5.64 -11.06
N GLU A 6 -14.35 5.09 -10.01
CA GLU A 6 -14.42 5.74 -8.69
C GLU A 6 -13.04 5.85 -8.03
N VAL A 7 -12.21 4.80 -8.13
CA VAL A 7 -10.83 4.87 -7.64
C VAL A 7 -10.00 5.86 -8.44
N LEU A 8 -10.19 5.95 -9.77
CA LEU A 8 -9.50 6.97 -10.57
C LEU A 8 -9.85 8.40 -10.12
N ASP A 9 -11.11 8.65 -9.81
CA ASP A 9 -11.54 9.94 -9.24
C ASP A 9 -10.92 10.18 -7.85
N LEU A 10 -10.92 9.15 -7.00
CA LEU A 10 -10.29 9.20 -5.69
C LEU A 10 -8.80 9.54 -5.77
N LEU A 11 -8.04 8.88 -6.67
CA LEU A 11 -6.62 9.16 -6.86
C LEU A 11 -6.36 10.61 -7.27
N ARG A 12 -7.25 11.20 -8.10
CA ARG A 12 -7.17 12.63 -8.45
C ARG A 12 -7.43 13.52 -7.24
N LYS A 13 -8.48 13.23 -6.48
CA LYS A 13 -8.89 13.98 -5.29
C LYS A 13 -7.83 13.95 -4.18
N LEU A 14 -7.17 12.81 -4.00
CA LEU A 14 -6.04 12.63 -3.08
C LEU A 14 -4.76 13.35 -3.55
N GLY A 15 -4.75 13.95 -4.74
CA GLY A 15 -3.59 14.66 -5.27
C GLY A 15 -2.45 13.73 -5.71
N ILE A 16 -2.74 12.46 -5.98
CA ILE A 16 -1.73 11.50 -6.45
C ILE A 16 -1.16 11.97 -7.79
N PRO A 17 0.15 11.82 -8.06
CA PRO A 17 0.75 12.36 -9.29
C PRO A 17 0.08 11.82 -10.56
N LYS A 18 0.02 12.64 -11.62
CA LYS A 18 -0.68 12.31 -12.88
C LYS A 18 -0.28 10.96 -13.48
N GLN A 19 0.97 10.54 -13.30
CA GLN A 19 1.47 9.26 -13.81
C GLN A 19 0.82 8.04 -13.16
N GLN A 20 0.21 8.19 -11.98
CA GLN A 20 -0.52 7.14 -11.26
C GLN A 20 -2.04 7.31 -11.35
N GLN A 21 -2.53 8.31 -12.07
CA GLN A 21 -3.97 8.49 -12.34
C GLN A 21 -4.41 7.67 -13.56
N ASN A 22 -4.10 6.37 -13.54
CA ASN A 22 -4.35 5.44 -14.64
C ASN A 22 -4.97 4.12 -14.15
N GLU A 23 -5.51 3.36 -15.10
CA GLU A 23 -6.25 2.12 -14.82
C GLU A 23 -5.43 1.12 -13.97
N ARG A 24 -4.15 0.92 -14.31
CA ARG A 24 -3.24 0.04 -13.56
C ARG A 24 -3.17 0.39 -12.07
N SER A 25 -3.05 1.68 -11.77
CA SER A 25 -2.92 2.14 -10.39
C SER A 25 -4.24 2.01 -9.63
N ALA A 26 -5.37 2.28 -10.29
CA ALA A 26 -6.69 2.06 -9.72
C ALA A 26 -6.93 0.57 -9.39
N LEU A 27 -6.63 -0.32 -10.34
CA LEU A 27 -6.74 -1.77 -10.17
C LEU A 27 -5.79 -2.30 -9.07
N THR A 28 -4.58 -1.73 -8.97
CA THR A 28 -3.64 -2.07 -7.90
C THR A 28 -4.21 -1.70 -6.52
N LEU A 29 -4.82 -0.51 -6.39
CA LEU A 29 -5.43 -0.10 -5.12
C LEU A 29 -6.62 -0.99 -4.75
N LEU A 30 -7.46 -1.33 -5.73
CA LEU A 30 -8.60 -2.26 -5.56
C LEU A 30 -8.14 -3.64 -5.08
N ALA A 31 -7.07 -4.16 -5.67
CA ALA A 31 -6.49 -5.44 -5.27
C ALA A 31 -5.92 -5.41 -3.83
N ILE A 32 -5.21 -4.35 -3.46
CA ILE A 32 -4.67 -4.19 -2.10
C ILE A 32 -5.80 -4.08 -1.06
N ALA A 33 -6.91 -3.43 -1.41
CA ALA A 33 -8.09 -3.32 -0.57
C ALA A 33 -9.04 -4.54 -0.66
N GLN A 34 -8.75 -5.50 -1.55
CA GLN A 34 -9.60 -6.65 -1.89
C GLN A 34 -11.04 -6.30 -2.31
N ILE A 35 -11.21 -5.17 -3.00
CA ILE A 35 -12.51 -4.74 -3.52
C ILE A 35 -12.68 -5.27 -4.95
N ARG A 36 -13.79 -5.97 -5.18
CA ARG A 36 -14.26 -6.39 -6.51
C ARG A 36 -15.30 -5.41 -7.04
N GLU A 37 -15.71 -5.59 -8.30
CA GLU A 37 -16.73 -4.74 -8.93
C GLU A 37 -18.08 -4.79 -8.19
N ASP A 38 -18.43 -5.97 -7.66
CA ASP A 38 -19.67 -6.24 -6.91
C ASP A 38 -19.56 -5.95 -5.40
N SER A 39 -18.34 -5.70 -4.88
CA SER A 39 -18.11 -5.47 -3.46
C SER A 39 -18.71 -4.15 -2.95
N ASN A 40 -19.13 -4.14 -1.70
CA ASN A 40 -19.40 -2.89 -0.99
C ASN A 40 -18.09 -2.21 -0.58
N TRP A 41 -18.08 -0.89 -0.55
CA TRP A 41 -16.87 -0.15 -0.17
C TRP A 41 -16.44 -0.44 1.27
N THR A 42 -17.39 -0.72 2.16
CA THR A 42 -17.17 -1.11 3.55
C THR A 42 -16.51 -2.48 3.73
N GLU A 43 -16.42 -3.29 2.66
CA GLU A 43 -15.72 -4.58 2.67
C GLU A 43 -14.21 -4.44 2.47
N ALA A 44 -13.69 -3.22 2.27
CA ALA A 44 -12.26 -3.01 2.10
C ALA A 44 -11.51 -3.45 3.37
N VAL A 45 -10.47 -4.27 3.21
CA VAL A 45 -9.73 -4.87 4.34
C VAL A 45 -8.26 -4.48 4.34
N GLN A 46 -7.66 -4.51 5.53
CA GLN A 46 -6.22 -4.39 5.74
C GLN A 46 -5.61 -5.78 5.86
N GLN A 47 -5.36 -6.43 4.72
CA GLN A 47 -4.76 -7.77 4.68
C GLN A 47 -3.51 -7.78 3.79
N PRO A 48 -2.40 -8.42 4.21
CA PRO A 48 -1.18 -8.48 3.42
C PRO A 48 -1.40 -9.15 2.07
N ILE A 49 -0.93 -8.51 0.99
CA ILE A 49 -0.93 -9.05 -0.36
C ILE A 49 0.44 -8.84 -1.03
N ILE A 50 0.94 -9.85 -1.76
CA ILE A 50 2.17 -9.73 -2.54
C ILE A 50 1.87 -9.31 -3.98
N ILE A 51 2.87 -8.82 -4.70
CA ILE A 51 2.67 -8.31 -6.07
C ILE A 51 2.14 -9.35 -7.06
N HIS A 52 2.50 -10.63 -6.86
CA HIS A 52 1.99 -11.73 -7.69
C HIS A 52 0.47 -11.87 -7.51
N ASP A 53 0.00 -11.85 -6.27
CA ASP A 53 -1.41 -11.97 -5.93
C ASP A 53 -2.20 -10.72 -6.32
N ILE A 54 -1.59 -9.53 -6.29
CA ILE A 54 -2.18 -8.31 -6.88
C ILE A 54 -2.50 -8.54 -8.36
N MET A 55 -1.55 -9.05 -9.15
CA MET A 55 -1.79 -9.31 -10.58
C MET A 55 -2.85 -10.38 -10.80
N ASN A 56 -2.83 -11.47 -10.02
CA ASN A 56 -3.85 -12.52 -10.10
C ASN A 56 -5.23 -11.99 -9.77
N PHE A 57 -5.36 -11.20 -8.70
CA PHE A 57 -6.62 -10.57 -8.31
C PHE A 57 -7.18 -9.70 -9.44
N ILE A 58 -6.33 -8.89 -10.06
CA ILE A 58 -6.73 -8.01 -11.18
C ILE A 58 -7.16 -8.84 -12.40
N ARG A 59 -6.42 -9.90 -12.73
CA ARG A 59 -6.77 -10.82 -13.82
C ARG A 59 -8.14 -11.46 -13.58
N GLU A 60 -8.38 -11.98 -12.39
CA GLU A 60 -9.58 -12.77 -12.06
C GLU A 60 -10.83 -11.92 -11.87
N ASN A 61 -10.71 -10.74 -11.25
CA ASN A 61 -11.87 -9.93 -10.86
C ASN A 61 -12.15 -8.79 -11.83
N TYR A 62 -11.16 -8.37 -12.62
CA TYR A 62 -11.27 -7.22 -13.52
C TYR A 62 -10.95 -7.55 -14.98
N ASN A 63 -10.65 -8.82 -15.31
CA ASN A 63 -10.33 -9.28 -16.66
C ASN A 63 -9.21 -8.44 -17.31
N ARG A 64 -8.18 -8.12 -16.52
CA ARG A 64 -6.99 -7.39 -16.96
C ARG A 64 -5.77 -8.25 -16.67
N ASP A 65 -5.22 -8.81 -17.74
CA ASP A 65 -4.07 -9.69 -17.64
C ASP A 65 -2.77 -8.89 -17.84
N TYR A 66 -1.96 -8.81 -16.79
CA TYR A 66 -0.66 -8.16 -16.82
C TYR A 66 0.43 -9.22 -16.98
N ALA A 67 1.22 -9.12 -18.05
CA ALA A 67 2.38 -9.99 -18.25
C ALA A 67 3.38 -9.86 -17.09
N GLU A 68 4.13 -10.93 -16.80
CA GLU A 68 5.05 -11.05 -15.65
C GLU A 68 6.07 -9.89 -15.56
N ASN A 69 6.53 -9.36 -16.71
CA ASN A 69 7.43 -8.20 -16.77
C ASN A 69 6.80 -6.90 -16.23
N SER A 70 5.47 -6.84 -16.08
CA SER A 70 4.74 -5.71 -15.52
C SER A 70 4.85 -5.62 -14.00
N ARG A 71 5.34 -6.66 -13.32
CA ARG A 71 5.60 -6.64 -11.87
C ARG A 71 6.45 -5.44 -11.49
N GLU A 72 7.54 -5.21 -12.21
CA GLU A 72 8.45 -4.12 -11.88
C GLU A 72 7.81 -2.75 -12.14
N THR A 73 6.98 -2.67 -13.17
CA THR A 73 6.17 -1.48 -13.48
C THR A 73 5.20 -1.16 -12.35
N ILE A 74 4.41 -2.14 -11.89
CA ILE A 74 3.47 -1.96 -10.76
C ILE A 74 4.26 -1.56 -9.50
N ARG A 75 5.40 -2.21 -9.24
CA ARG A 75 6.23 -1.92 -8.06
C ARG A 75 6.79 -0.49 -8.07
N ARG A 76 7.45 -0.06 -9.16
CA ARG A 76 8.16 1.22 -9.22
C ARG A 76 7.27 2.41 -9.58
N GLN A 77 6.25 2.18 -10.39
CA GLN A 77 5.43 3.24 -10.97
C GLN A 77 4.02 3.32 -10.37
N THR A 78 3.69 2.50 -9.38
CA THR A 78 2.40 2.58 -8.68
C THR A 78 2.60 2.44 -7.18
N ILE A 79 3.07 1.27 -6.73
CA ILE A 79 3.22 0.94 -5.30
C ILE A 79 4.16 1.92 -4.59
N HIS A 80 5.29 2.27 -5.20
CA HIS A 80 6.24 3.20 -4.59
C HIS A 80 5.60 4.57 -4.29
N GLN A 81 4.79 5.10 -5.21
CA GLN A 81 4.10 6.37 -5.02
C GLN A 81 2.95 6.24 -4.02
N PHE A 82 2.25 5.10 -3.98
CA PHE A 82 1.24 4.86 -2.96
C PHE A 82 1.83 4.79 -1.55
N GLU A 83 3.02 4.21 -1.41
CA GLU A 83 3.76 4.16 -0.15
C GLU A 83 4.20 5.57 0.28
N GLN A 84 4.75 6.38 -0.63
CA GLN A 84 5.08 7.78 -0.39
C GLN A 84 3.85 8.63 -0.04
N ALA A 85 2.68 8.25 -0.57
CA ALA A 85 1.42 8.92 -0.30
C ALA A 85 0.73 8.46 0.99
N GLY A 86 1.32 7.50 1.73
CA GLY A 86 0.71 6.93 2.94
C GLY A 86 -0.56 6.11 2.68
N LEU A 87 -0.84 5.74 1.42
CA LEU A 87 -2.01 4.92 1.06
C LEU A 87 -1.82 3.45 1.46
N ILE A 88 -0.59 2.97 1.41
CA ILE A 88 -0.25 1.57 1.68
C ILE A 88 0.98 1.48 2.56
N ILE A 89 1.10 0.36 3.25
CA ILE A 89 2.23 0.07 4.13
C ILE A 89 2.89 -1.22 3.62
N ARG A 90 4.19 -1.16 3.31
CA ARG A 90 4.98 -2.34 2.93
C ARG A 90 5.44 -3.10 4.18
N ASN A 91 5.37 -4.44 4.11
CA ASN A 91 5.96 -5.40 5.05
C ASN A 91 5.57 -5.14 6.52
N THR A 92 4.27 -5.12 6.81
CA THR A 92 3.77 -4.95 8.19
C THR A 92 4.13 -6.12 9.10
N ASP A 93 4.34 -7.31 8.53
CA ASP A 93 4.75 -8.53 9.22
C ASP A 93 6.26 -8.58 9.51
N GLU A 94 7.10 -8.15 8.57
CA GLU A 94 8.55 -8.20 8.69
C GLU A 94 9.20 -6.94 8.09
N PRO A 95 9.28 -5.82 8.83
CA PRO A 95 9.75 -4.55 8.30
C PRO A 95 11.15 -4.57 7.70
N LYS A 96 12.01 -5.50 8.13
CA LYS A 96 13.41 -5.67 7.66
C LYS A 96 13.55 -6.52 6.41
N ARG A 97 12.45 -7.03 5.86
CA ARG A 97 12.48 -7.87 4.67
C ARG A 97 13.23 -7.13 3.53
N PRO A 98 14.22 -7.77 2.89
CA PRO A 98 14.98 -7.15 1.81
C PRO A 98 14.04 -6.63 0.72
N THR A 99 14.33 -5.46 0.16
CA THR A 99 13.51 -4.82 -0.89
C THR A 99 13.28 -5.71 -2.11
N ASN A 100 14.22 -6.62 -2.40
CA ASN A 100 14.17 -7.56 -3.52
C ASN A 100 13.54 -8.91 -3.14
N SER A 101 13.00 -9.05 -1.92
CA SER A 101 12.39 -10.30 -1.47
C SER A 101 11.13 -10.59 -2.27
N PRO A 102 10.93 -11.83 -2.75
CA PRO A 102 9.70 -12.22 -3.42
C PRO A 102 8.50 -12.23 -2.46
N LYS A 103 8.74 -12.21 -1.14
CA LYS A 103 7.72 -12.16 -0.08
C LYS A 103 7.31 -10.73 0.31
N THR A 104 7.77 -9.73 -0.43
CA THR A 104 7.39 -8.34 -0.16
C THR A 104 5.88 -8.17 -0.30
N ASN A 105 5.22 -7.80 0.80
CA ASN A 105 3.78 -7.62 0.86
C ASN A 105 3.40 -6.18 1.18
N TYR A 106 2.14 -5.87 0.94
CA TYR A 106 1.54 -4.55 1.08
C TYR A 106 0.18 -4.68 1.76
N VAL A 107 -0.18 -3.70 2.58
CA VAL A 107 -1.52 -3.55 3.14
C VAL A 107 -2.05 -2.14 2.87
N ALA A 108 -3.36 -1.97 2.80
CA ALA A 108 -3.99 -0.65 2.86
C ALA A 108 -3.70 0.01 4.22
N SER A 109 -3.44 1.33 4.25
CA SER A 109 -3.35 2.07 5.50
C SER A 109 -4.72 2.23 6.15
N ASP A 110 -4.75 2.46 7.47
CA ASP A 110 -6.00 2.67 8.21
C ASP A 110 -6.75 3.89 7.66
N ASP A 111 -6.00 4.94 7.31
CA ASP A 111 -6.54 6.18 6.77
C ASP A 111 -7.12 5.98 5.37
N LEU A 112 -6.47 5.16 4.53
CA LEU A 112 -7.05 4.76 3.24
C LEU A 112 -8.36 4.00 3.45
N LEU A 113 -8.41 3.05 4.38
CA LEU A 113 -9.63 2.27 4.63
C LEU A 113 -10.79 3.16 5.08
N LYS A 114 -10.56 4.14 5.97
CA LYS A 114 -11.58 5.12 6.35
C LYS A 114 -12.15 5.84 5.14
N VAL A 115 -11.27 6.31 4.24
CA VAL A 115 -11.69 6.98 3.01
C VAL A 115 -12.49 6.04 2.11
N LEU A 116 -12.00 4.81 1.88
CA LEU A 116 -12.69 3.82 1.06
C LEU A 116 -14.08 3.50 1.63
N HIS A 117 -14.18 3.18 2.92
CA HIS A 117 -15.45 2.87 3.59
C HIS A 117 -16.46 4.01 3.52
N SER A 118 -15.99 5.25 3.45
CA SER A 118 -16.84 6.44 3.35
C SER A 118 -17.32 6.77 1.92
N ILE A 119 -16.81 6.09 0.87
CA ILE A 119 -17.23 6.37 -0.52
C ILE A 119 -18.75 6.22 -0.66
N ARG A 120 -19.39 7.18 -1.33
CA ARG A 120 -20.86 7.31 -1.50
C ARG A 120 -21.64 7.55 -0.19
N THR A 121 -20.97 7.98 0.87
CA THR A 121 -21.60 8.46 2.11
C THR A 121 -21.42 9.98 2.24
N GLU A 122 -22.21 10.61 3.10
CA GLU A 122 -22.07 12.03 3.44
C GLU A 122 -20.72 12.38 4.10
N ASN A 123 -20.06 11.39 4.71
CA ASN A 123 -18.78 11.56 5.39
C ASN A 123 -17.57 11.54 4.45
N PHE A 124 -17.77 11.25 3.16
CA PHE A 124 -16.67 11.06 2.20
C PHE A 124 -15.71 12.25 2.16
N GLU A 125 -16.24 13.46 1.99
CA GLU A 125 -15.43 14.67 1.89
C GLU A 125 -14.68 14.98 3.21
N PHE A 126 -15.28 14.65 4.36
CA PHE A 126 -14.61 14.79 5.64
C PHE A 126 -13.41 13.84 5.76
N CYS A 127 -13.62 12.54 5.51
CA CYS A 127 -12.57 11.54 5.59
C CYS A 127 -11.44 11.81 4.57
N LEU A 128 -11.79 12.25 3.37
CA LEU A 128 -10.83 12.64 2.34
C LEU A 128 -9.96 13.82 2.79
N ASN A 129 -10.56 14.86 3.37
CA ASN A 129 -9.83 16.03 3.87
C ASN A 129 -8.96 15.68 5.08
N GLU A 130 -9.45 14.84 6.00
CA GLU A 130 -8.68 14.32 7.12
C GLU A 130 -7.42 13.59 6.61
N PHE A 131 -7.57 12.74 5.58
CA PHE A 131 -6.44 12.06 4.95
C PHE A 131 -5.42 13.05 4.39
N ILE A 132 -5.86 14.03 3.60
CA ILE A 132 -4.98 15.02 2.94
C ILE A 132 -4.24 15.87 3.99
N GLN A 133 -4.92 16.31 5.05
CA GLN A 133 -4.31 17.09 6.13
C GLN A 133 -3.27 16.29 6.92
N ASN A 134 -3.51 14.99 7.10
CA ASN A 134 -2.61 14.13 7.87
C ASN A 134 -1.49 13.51 7.05
N HIS A 135 -1.53 13.57 5.72
CA HIS A 135 -0.58 12.94 4.79
C HIS A 135 0.89 13.02 5.24
N GLY A 136 1.40 14.21 5.58
CA GLY A 136 2.79 14.38 6.04
C GLY A 136 3.11 13.64 7.35
N LYS A 137 2.18 13.67 8.31
CA LYS A 137 2.30 12.96 9.59
C LYS A 137 2.16 11.45 9.44
N LEU A 138 1.36 10.99 8.46
CA LEU A 138 1.15 9.58 8.21
C LEU A 138 2.44 8.88 7.78
N VAL A 139 3.15 9.46 6.80
CA VAL A 139 4.45 8.93 6.35
C VAL A 139 5.44 8.84 7.51
N GLU A 140 5.56 9.90 8.31
CA GLU A 140 6.41 9.90 9.51
C GLU A 140 5.98 8.85 10.55
N THR A 141 4.68 8.69 10.79
CA THR A 141 4.14 7.73 11.75
C THR A 141 4.43 6.29 11.32
N TYR A 142 4.24 5.97 10.04
CA TYR A 142 4.52 4.65 9.51
C TYR A 142 6.03 4.36 9.51
N ASP A 143 6.87 5.35 9.22
CA ASP A 143 8.33 5.24 9.34
C ASP A 143 8.79 5.07 10.80
N GLN A 144 8.15 5.75 11.75
CA GLN A 144 8.41 5.56 13.18
C GLN A 144 7.96 4.17 13.67
N ARG A 145 6.80 3.67 13.22
CA ARG A 145 6.34 2.30 13.52
C ARG A 145 7.36 1.27 13.03
N ARG A 146 7.95 1.47 11.85
CA ARG A 146 9.05 0.66 11.33
C ARG A 146 10.28 0.71 12.23
N LYS A 147 10.77 1.91 12.57
CA LYS A 147 11.92 2.08 13.48
C LYS A 147 11.69 1.49 14.87
N LYS A 148 10.48 1.60 15.43
CA LYS A 148 10.13 0.99 16.72
C LYS A 148 10.15 -0.54 16.63
N HIS A 149 9.56 -1.13 15.60
CA HIS A 149 9.70 -2.57 15.34
C HIS A 149 11.17 -2.98 15.17
N GLU A 150 12.01 -2.16 14.54
CA GLU A 150 13.45 -2.44 14.45
C GLU A 150 14.14 -2.52 15.81
N LEU A 151 13.80 -1.60 16.73
CA LEU A 151 14.32 -1.58 18.09
C LEU A 151 13.83 -2.78 18.90
N THR A 152 12.52 -3.09 18.87
CA THR A 152 11.95 -4.26 19.57
C THR A 152 12.62 -5.56 19.13
N ILE A 153 12.76 -5.78 17.82
CA ILE A 153 13.42 -6.98 17.28
C ILE A 153 14.92 -7.03 17.64
N ARG A 154 15.62 -5.89 17.72
CA ARG A 154 17.03 -5.84 18.18
C ARG A 154 17.18 -6.12 19.68
N VAL A 155 16.15 -5.86 20.48
CA VAL A 155 16.16 -6.13 21.92
C VAL A 155 15.80 -7.60 22.20
N GLU A 156 14.94 -8.20 21.38
CA GLU A 156 14.56 -9.62 21.49
C GLU A 156 15.51 -10.59 20.76
N GLY A 157 16.34 -10.09 19.84
CA GLY A 157 17.39 -10.87 19.18
C GLY A 157 18.75 -10.26 19.48
N GLU A 158 19.49 -10.88 20.40
CA GLU A 158 20.85 -10.50 20.83
C GLU A 158 21.66 -9.71 19.80
N VAL A 159 22.22 -8.59 20.27
CA VAL A 159 23.23 -7.83 19.54
C VAL A 159 24.53 -8.64 19.55
N LEU A 160 24.76 -9.44 18.50
CA LEU A 160 26.09 -9.96 18.21
C LEU A 160 26.98 -8.81 17.73
N ASN A 161 27.66 -8.19 18.69
CA ASN A 161 28.78 -7.28 18.45
C ASN A 161 29.98 -8.10 17.96
N PHE A 162 30.24 -8.08 16.66
CA PHE A 162 31.56 -8.48 16.17
C PHE A 162 32.55 -7.36 16.51
N SER A 163 33.50 -7.68 17.38
CA SER A 163 34.64 -6.81 17.67
C SER A 163 35.51 -6.67 16.42
N PRO A 164 36.03 -5.46 16.11
CA PRO A 164 36.92 -5.25 14.98
C PRO A 164 38.27 -5.92 15.29
N GLY A 165 38.52 -7.09 14.68
CA GLY A 165 39.80 -7.77 14.78
C GLY A 165 40.89 -6.97 14.08
N LYS A 166 41.80 -6.39 14.85
CA LYS A 166 43.17 -6.11 14.43
C LYS A 166 43.97 -7.43 14.48
N HIS A 167 44.85 -7.61 13.47
CA HIS A 167 45.82 -8.71 13.25
C HIS A 167 45.18 -10.00 12.69
N ASN A 168 45.54 -10.56 11.53
CA ASN A 168 46.67 -10.39 10.60
C ASN A 168 46.20 -10.50 9.14
#